data_AF-A0A2G5CVR1-F1
#
_entry.id   AF-A0A2G5CVR1-F1
#
_cell.length_a   1.000
_cell.length_b   1.000
_cell.length_c   1.000
_cell.angle_alpha   90.00
_cell.angle_beta   90.00
_cell.angle_gamma   90.00
#
_symmetry.space_group_name_H-M   'P 1'
#
loop_
_entity.id
_entity.type
_entity.pdbx_description
1 polymer ?
#
loop_
_entity_poly.entity_id
_entity_poly.type
_entity_poly.pdbx_seq_one_letter_code
_entity_poly.pdbx_strand_id
1 'polypeptide(L)'
;MDWTNNNENAFLSMLHEKVKRDAKGAPTFKTSDWNAMDNELYLSIGERYGAERLKGKYNRLRSKHRYFSDLLEHTGVTYDLGSNTVFAPEDV
;
A
#
# COMPACT_ATOMS: atom_id res chain seq x y z
N MET A 1 2.33 11.60 15.19
CA MET A 1 1.18 11.63 14.26
C MET A 1 0.98 10.22 13.77
N ASP A 2 -0.16 9.63 14.05
CA ASP A 2 -0.41 8.24 13.65
C ASP A 2 -1.12 8.19 12.29
N TRP A 3 -1.03 7.05 11.60
CA TRP A 3 -1.77 6.82 10.36
C TRP A 3 -3.18 6.38 10.75
N THR A 4 -4.16 7.26 10.59
CA THR A 4 -5.57 6.87 10.70
C THR A 4 -5.96 6.03 9.49
N ASN A 5 -6.99 5.20 9.63
CA ASN A 5 -7.51 4.41 8.50
C ASN A 5 -7.92 5.31 7.32
N ASN A 6 -8.49 6.49 7.59
CA ASN A 6 -8.88 7.44 6.55
C ASN A 6 -7.66 7.96 5.76
N ASN A 7 -6.59 8.34 6.47
CA ASN A 7 -5.39 8.89 5.84
C ASN A 7 -4.62 7.80 5.07
N GLU A 8 -4.60 6.57 5.60
CA GLU A 8 -4.04 5.42 4.91
C GLU A 8 -4.82 5.10 3.63
N ASN A 9 -6.15 5.12 3.68
CA ASN A 9 -7.00 4.90 2.49
C ASN A 9 -6.83 6.00 1.44
N ALA A 10 -6.72 7.27 1.85
CA ALA A 10 -6.42 8.38 0.95
C ALA A 10 -5.06 8.19 0.27
N PHE A 11 -4.03 7.82 1.05
CA PHE A 11 -2.69 7.55 0.54
C PHE A 11 -2.66 6.35 -0.43
N LEU A 12 -3.37 5.25 -0.10
CA LEU A 12 -3.50 4.08 -0.97
C LEU A 12 -4.20 4.43 -2.28
N SER A 13 -5.27 5.22 -2.24
CA SER A 13 -6.00 5.65 -3.43
C SER A 13 -5.11 6.49 -4.36
N MET A 14 -4.34 7.42 -3.79
CA MET A 14 -3.37 8.22 -4.54
C MET A 14 -2.26 7.35 -5.16
N LEU A 15 -1.74 6.36 -4.41
CA LEU A 15 -0.74 5.43 -4.93
C LEU A 15 -1.30 4.57 -6.07
N HIS A 16 -2.52 4.06 -5.93
CA HIS A 16 -3.20 3.24 -6.93
C HIS A 16 -3.37 4.01 -8.25
N GLU A 17 -3.81 5.26 -8.19
CA GLU A 17 -3.93 6.12 -9.39
C GLU A 17 -2.58 6.36 -10.06
N LYS A 18 -1.51 6.59 -9.29
CA LYS A 18 -0.17 6.79 -9.85
C LYS A 18 0.40 5.52 -10.49
N VAL A 19 0.18 4.36 -9.88
CA VAL A 19 0.59 3.05 -10.42
C VAL A 19 -0.17 2.75 -11.72
N LYS A 20 -1.49 2.96 -11.73
CA LYS A 20 -2.35 2.70 -12.90
C LYS A 20 -1.97 3.56 -14.12
N ARG A 21 -1.48 4.78 -13.88
CA ARG A 21 -1.03 5.70 -14.94
C ARG A 21 0.38 5.42 -15.43
N ASP A 22 1.18 4.65 -14.70
CA ASP A 22 2.53 4.29 -15.12
C ASP A 22 2.48 3.11 -16.11
N ALA A 23 2.95 3.35 -17.34
CA ALA A 23 3.00 2.34 -18.40
C ALA A 23 3.85 1.11 -18.05
N LYS A 24 4.72 1.19 -17.04
CA LYS A 24 5.58 0.09 -16.57
C LYS A 24 5.05 -0.61 -15.31
N GLY A 25 3.90 -0.19 -14.77
CA GLY A 25 3.20 -0.84 -13.66
C GLY A 25 3.87 -0.77 -12.28
N ALA A 26 5.15 -0.40 -12.18
CA ALA A 26 5.87 -0.22 -10.92
C ALA A 26 6.71 1.07 -10.93
N PRO A 27 6.14 2.21 -10.52
CA PRO A 27 6.87 3.47 -10.48
C PRO A 27 8.01 3.42 -9.47
N THR A 28 9.19 3.87 -9.90
CA THR A 28 10.30 4.16 -8.98
C THR A 28 10.18 5.62 -8.56
N PHE A 29 9.77 5.85 -7.31
CA PHE A 29 9.57 7.20 -6.80
C PHE A 29 10.89 7.82 -6.31
N LYS A 30 11.25 8.97 -6.89
CA LYS A 30 12.33 9.83 -6.44
C LYS A 30 11.86 10.71 -5.28
N THR A 31 12.79 11.35 -4.58
CA THR A 31 12.48 12.29 -3.48
C THR A 31 11.52 13.41 -3.90
N SER A 32 11.62 13.90 -5.15
CA SER A 32 10.69 14.88 -5.72
C SER A 32 9.25 14.35 -5.78
N ASP A 33 9.08 13.08 -6.12
CA ASP A 33 7.76 12.45 -6.26
C ASP A 33 7.11 12.28 -4.89
N TRP A 34 7.90 11.93 -3.87
CA TRP A 34 7.44 11.87 -2.49
C TRP A 34 7.01 13.23 -1.95
N ASN A 35 7.75 14.30 -2.27
CA ASN A 35 7.38 15.66 -1.89
C ASN A 35 6.10 16.11 -2.61
N ALA A 36 5.94 15.78 -3.89
CA ALA A 36 4.72 16.07 -4.65
C ALA A 36 3.51 15.31 -4.07
N MET A 37 3.69 14.04 -3.73
CA MET A 37 2.68 13.22 -3.05
C MET A 37 2.29 13.78 -1.68
N ASP A 38 3.26 14.26 -0.90
CA ASP A 38 2.96 14.87 0.40
C ASP A 38 2.14 16.15 0.25
N ASN A 39 2.41 16.96 -0.77
CA ASN A 39 1.60 18.13 -1.08
C ASN A 39 0.18 17.76 -1.54
N GLU A 40 0.05 16.76 -2.41
CA GLU A 40 -1.25 16.27 -2.88
C GLU A 40 -2.08 15.68 -1.73
N LEU A 41 -1.44 14.87 -0.87
CA LEU A 41 -2.07 14.31 0.31
C LEU A 41 -2.51 15.43 1.27
N TYR A 42 -1.64 16.41 1.53
CA TYR A 42 -1.98 17.58 2.34
C TYR A 42 -3.19 18.35 1.81
N LEU A 43 -3.30 18.54 0.49
CA LEU A 43 -4.46 19.19 -0.11
C LEU A 43 -5.74 18.34 0.03
N SER A 44 -5.62 17.01 0.11
CA SER A 44 -6.77 16.11 0.23
C SER A 44 -7.28 15.92 1.66
N ILE A 45 -6.39 15.80 2.65
CA ILE A 45 -6.75 15.45 4.05
C ILE A 45 -6.37 16.55 5.06
N GLY A 46 -5.71 17.62 4.63
CA GLY A 46 -5.28 18.73 5.50
C GLY A 46 -4.08 18.41 6.41
N GLU A 47 -3.48 17.22 6.28
CA GLU A 47 -2.37 16.77 7.12
C GLU A 47 -1.09 16.51 6.32
N ARG A 48 0.05 16.91 6.89
CA ARG A 48 1.35 16.77 6.27
C ARG A 48 2.15 15.67 6.96
N TYR A 49 2.62 14.70 6.19
CA TYR A 49 3.40 13.58 6.70
C TYR A 49 4.90 13.75 6.41
N GLY A 50 5.25 14.37 5.29
CA GLY A 50 6.60 14.50 4.78
C GLY A 50 7.06 13.25 4.01
N ALA A 51 7.98 13.47 3.06
CA ALA A 51 8.45 12.45 2.13
C ALA A 51 8.96 11.16 2.80
N GLU A 52 9.78 11.28 3.85
CA GLU A 52 10.35 10.12 4.53
C GLU A 52 9.28 9.25 5.22
N ARG A 53 8.23 9.87 5.77
CA ARG A 53 7.13 9.15 6.42
C ARG A 53 6.23 8.47 5.40
N LEU A 54 5.98 9.09 4.25
CA LEU A 54 5.29 8.47 3.12
C LEU A 54 6.07 7.27 2.58
N LYS A 55 7.38 7.43 2.36
CA LYS A 55 8.26 6.36 1.90
C LYS A 55 8.29 5.19 2.88
N GLY A 56 8.39 5.47 4.19
CA GLY A 56 8.32 4.45 5.24
C GLY A 56 6.98 3.70 5.24
N LYS A 57 5.87 4.42 5.06
CA LYS A 57 4.53 3.81 4.96
C LYS A 57 4.39 2.93 3.73
N TYR A 58 4.82 3.42 2.56
CA TYR A 58 4.84 2.67 1.31
C TYR A 58 5.63 1.37 1.45
N ASN A 59 6.83 1.42 2.03
CA ASN A 59 7.66 0.23 2.24
C ASN A 59 6.97 -0.79 3.14
N ARG A 60 6.31 -0.36 4.23
CA ARG A 60 5.53 -1.26 5.10
C ARG A 60 4.36 -1.90 4.36
N LEU A 61 3.61 -1.14 3.56
CA LEU A 61 2.50 -1.64 2.75
C LEU A 61 2.99 -2.67 1.73
N ARG A 62 4.09 -2.37 1.03
CA ARG A 62 4.71 -3.28 0.07
C ARG A 62 5.19 -4.57 0.72
N SER A 63 5.80 -4.50 1.90
CA SER A 63 6.21 -5.70 2.64
C SER A 63 5.02 -6.54 3.08
N LYS A 64 3.92 -5.93 3.55
CA LYS A 64 2.69 -6.66 3.90
C LYS A 64 2.08 -7.37 2.69
N HIS A 65 1.99 -6.66 1.56
CA HIS A 65 1.51 -7.24 0.31
C HIS A 65 2.38 -8.42 -0.12
N ARG A 66 3.70 -8.25 -0.13
CA ARG A 66 4.63 -9.33 -0.49
C ARG A 66 4.48 -10.53 0.43
N TYR A 67 4.47 -10.33 1.75
CA TYR A 67 4.29 -11.41 2.71
C TYR A 67 2.99 -12.17 2.48
N PHE A 68 1.90 -11.46 2.18
CA PHE A 68 0.62 -12.06 1.85
C PHE A 68 0.66 -12.83 0.51
N SER A 69 1.29 -12.28 -0.53
CA SER A 69 1.50 -13.00 -1.80
C SER A 69 2.34 -14.26 -1.62
N ASP A 70 3.45 -14.17 -0.88
CA ASP A 70 4.34 -15.31 -0.60
C ASP A 70 3.58 -16.42 0.16
N LEU A 71 2.73 -16.05 1.13
CA LEU A 71 1.82 -16.97 1.85
C LEU A 71 0.86 -17.70 0.90
N LEU A 72 0.19 -16.97 0.00
CA LEU A 72 -0.74 -17.57 -0.96
C LEU A 72 -0.04 -18.54 -1.90
N GLU A 73 1.20 -18.24 -2.29
CA GLU A 73 1.98 -19.10 -3.18
C GLU A 73 2.53 -20.36 -2.50
N HIS A 74 2.93 -20.29 -1.21
CA HIS A 74 3.70 -21.36 -0.57
C HIS A 74 2.89 -22.31 0.32
N THR A 75 1.80 -21.84 0.95
CA THR A 75 1.13 -22.63 2.01
C THR A 75 -0.10 -23.42 1.56
N GLY A 76 -0.42 -23.48 0.26
CA GLY A 76 -1.70 -24.05 -0.20
C GLY A 76 -2.92 -23.31 0.36
N VAL A 77 -2.68 -22.13 0.92
CA VAL A 77 -3.65 -21.27 1.57
C VAL A 77 -4.42 -20.54 0.49
N THR A 78 -5.74 -20.68 0.52
CA THR A 78 -6.64 -19.94 -0.36
C THR A 78 -7.19 -18.73 0.37
N TYR A 79 -7.34 -17.62 -0.34
CA TYR A 79 -7.95 -16.42 0.21
C TYR A 79 -9.28 -16.16 -0.48
N ASP A 80 -10.34 -16.06 0.31
CA ASP A 80 -11.64 -15.68 -0.19
C ASP A 80 -11.84 -14.16 -0.06
N LEU A 81 -11.92 -13.50 -1.22
CA LEU A 81 -12.17 -12.06 -1.32
C LEU A 81 -13.57 -11.68 -0.80
N GLY A 82 -14.55 -12.60 -0.85
CA GLY A 82 -15.93 -12.33 -0.43
C GLY A 82 -16.09 -12.23 1.09
N SER A 83 -15.42 -13.12 1.83
CA SER A 83 -15.46 -13.17 3.30
C SER A 83 -14.26 -12.54 3.98
N ASN A 84 -13.25 -12.08 3.21
CA ASN A 84 -11.99 -11.54 3.73
C ASN A 84 -11.31 -12.54 4.71
N THR A 85 -11.42 -13.85 4.41
CA THR A 85 -10.97 -14.95 5.25
C THR A 85 -9.90 -15.79 4.55
N VAL A 86 -8.93 -16.24 5.32
CA VAL A 86 -7.81 -17.08 4.89
C VAL A 86 -8.14 -18.53 5.22
N PHE A 87 -8.14 -19.42 4.23
CA PHE A 87 -8.38 -20.86 4.38
C PHE A 87 -7.07 -21.61 4.17
N ALA A 88 -6.62 -22.32 5.20
CA ALA A 88 -5.54 -23.29 5.10
C ALA A 88 -6.14 -24.71 5.09
N PRO A 89 -5.64 -25.65 4.26
CA PRO A 89 -5.97 -27.06 4.44
C PRO A 89 -5.47 -27.52 5.83
N GLU A 90 -6.24 -28.37 6.52
CA GLU A 90 -5.76 -29.04 7.74
C GLU A 90 -4.54 -29.89 7.37
N ASP A 91 -3.43 -29.73 8.11
CA ASP A 91 -2.27 -30.62 8.00
C ASP A 91 -2.73 -32.07 8.20
N VAL A 92 -2.34 -32.96 7.27
CA VAL A 92 -2.60 -34.42 7.30
C VAL A 92 -1.72 -35.11 8.33
#